data_AF-A0A8H7ARG6-F1
#
_entry.id   AF-A0A8H7ARG6-F1
#
_cell.length_a   1.000
_cell.length_b   1.000
_cell.length_c   1.000
_cell.angle_alpha   90.00
_cell.angle_beta   90.00
_cell.angle_gamma   90.00
#
_symmetry.space_group_name_H-M   'P 1'
#
loop_
_entity.id
_entity.type
_entity.pdbx_description
1 polymer ?
#
loop_
_entity_poly.entity_id
_entity_poly.type
_entity_poly.pdbx_seq_one_letter_code
_entity_poly.pdbx_strand_id
1 'polypeptide(L)'
;MLLKFAFGQGKQRGSPKKLITASFFFHGRGAPLQREALGLFRSLLHQILDQIPHLLSDFSSIFKKRCETEGEPGKKWEWHVTELRNFLGNSIPRASKAYSIRIYVDALDECGEEVARDLVAYFQRLTSKLPLTETTLSICFSCRHFPIVALAHGLTISVENENHRDIATYVQGELKRGISDKSKV
;
A
#
# COMPACT_ATOMS: atom_id res chain seq x y z
N MET A 1 4.10 -10.93 5.35
CA MET A 1 4.07 -11.10 6.83
C MET A 1 4.76 -9.97 7.61
N LEU A 2 5.63 -9.14 7.02
CA LEU A 2 6.19 -7.96 7.70
C LEU A 2 5.28 -6.71 7.62
N LEU A 3 4.63 -6.46 6.48
CA LEU A 3 3.72 -5.33 6.32
C LEU A 3 2.47 -5.42 7.20
N LYS A 4 1.89 -6.62 7.36
CA LYS A 4 0.80 -6.86 8.33
C LYS A 4 1.22 -6.51 9.76
N PHE A 5 2.46 -6.83 10.14
CA PHE A 5 3.00 -6.48 11.45
C PHE A 5 3.24 -4.96 11.58
N ALA A 6 3.83 -4.33 10.56
CA ALA A 6 4.03 -2.88 10.53
C ALA A 6 2.71 -2.08 10.56
N PHE A 7 1.66 -2.57 9.90
CA PHE A 7 0.31 -2.02 9.99
C PHE A 7 -0.25 -2.10 11.42
N GLY A 8 -0.03 -3.22 12.11
CA GLY A 8 -0.44 -3.40 13.52
C GLY A 8 0.32 -2.49 14.50
N GLN A 9 1.62 -2.26 14.26
CA GLN A 9 2.49 -1.46 15.13
C GLN A 9 2.48 0.04 14.82
N GLY A 10 1.92 0.45 13.67
CA GLY A 10 1.89 1.85 13.24
C GLY A 10 1.08 2.78 14.14
N LYS A 11 0.29 2.25 15.08
CA LYS A 11 -0.67 3.00 15.91
C LYS A 11 -0.05 3.86 17.03
N GLN A 12 1.26 3.78 17.27
CA GLN A 12 1.88 4.36 18.48
C GLN A 12 3.18 5.14 18.22
N ARG A 13 3.10 6.28 17.52
CA ARG A 13 4.09 7.36 17.65
C ARG A 13 3.36 8.69 17.71
N GLY A 14 3.64 9.47 18.76
CA GLY A 14 2.95 10.71 19.13
C GLY A 14 3.05 11.84 18.10
N SER A 15 2.36 11.72 16.98
CA SER A 15 2.01 12.85 16.14
C SER A 15 0.77 13.55 16.75
N PRO A 16 0.72 14.89 16.81
CA PRO A 16 -0.49 15.61 17.25
C PRO A 16 -1.68 15.37 16.31
N LYS A 17 -1.42 14.95 15.06
CA LYS A 17 -2.44 14.60 14.06
C LYS A 17 -2.91 13.16 14.23
N LYS A 18 -4.22 12.94 14.06
CA LYS A 18 -4.81 11.59 14.00
C LYS A 18 -4.19 10.82 12.83
N LEU A 19 -3.67 9.63 13.12
CA LEU A 19 -3.12 8.72 12.11
C LEU A 19 -4.24 7.97 11.39
N ILE A 20 -4.22 8.04 10.08
CA ILE A 20 -5.08 7.29 9.15
C ILE A 20 -4.20 6.26 8.46
N THR A 21 -4.58 5.00 8.54
CA THR A 21 -3.82 3.92 7.89
C THR A 21 -4.69 3.23 6.86
N ALA A 22 -4.12 3.00 5.68
CA ALA A 22 -4.74 2.22 4.62
C ALA A 22 -3.75 1.20 4.08
N SER A 23 -4.26 0.06 3.62
CA SER A 23 -3.46 -1.03 3.09
C SER A 23 -4.15 -1.76 1.95
N PHE A 24 -3.34 -2.22 1.00
CA PHE A 24 -3.77 -3.09 -0.09
C PHE A 24 -2.73 -4.18 -0.34
N PHE A 25 -3.22 -5.37 -0.66
CA PHE A 25 -2.40 -6.54 -0.92
C PHE A 25 -2.74 -7.04 -2.31
N PHE A 26 -1.78 -6.94 -3.24
CA PHE A 26 -1.97 -7.53 -4.55
C PHE A 26 -1.98 -9.06 -4.45
N HIS A 27 -2.81 -9.67 -5.29
CA HIS A 27 -2.85 -11.11 -5.46
C HIS A 27 -2.94 -11.46 -6.94
N GLY A 28 -1.84 -11.89 -7.54
CA GLY A 28 -1.72 -12.15 -8.99
C GLY A 28 -2.56 -13.32 -9.49
N ARG A 29 -2.93 -14.24 -8.59
CA ARG A 29 -3.89 -15.34 -8.85
C ARG A 29 -5.29 -15.07 -8.30
N GLY A 30 -5.52 -13.88 -7.74
CA GLY A 30 -6.78 -13.48 -7.12
C GLY A 30 -7.83 -13.03 -8.12
N ALA A 31 -8.94 -12.51 -7.58
CA ALA A 31 -9.97 -11.86 -8.38
C ALA A 31 -9.38 -10.65 -9.14
N PRO A 32 -9.99 -10.21 -10.26
CA PRO A 32 -9.49 -9.08 -11.04
C PRO A 32 -9.18 -7.83 -10.20
N LEU A 33 -10.05 -7.49 -9.25
CA LEU A 33 -9.83 -6.38 -8.31
C LEU A 33 -8.62 -6.57 -7.39
N GLN A 34 -8.19 -7.79 -7.09
CA GLN A 34 -7.00 -8.03 -6.28
C GLN A 34 -5.71 -7.91 -7.10
N ARG A 35 -5.79 -7.93 -8.43
CA ARG A 35 -4.64 -7.83 -9.33
C ARG A 35 -4.51 -6.45 -9.98
N GLU A 36 -5.63 -5.75 -10.18
CA GLU A 36 -5.68 -4.51 -10.93
C GLU A 36 -5.55 -3.26 -10.05
N ALA A 37 -4.96 -2.20 -10.63
CA ALA A 37 -4.85 -0.88 -9.98
C ALA A 37 -6.23 -0.32 -9.55
N LEU A 38 -7.29 -0.66 -10.28
CA LEU A 38 -8.65 -0.26 -9.93
C LEU A 38 -9.03 -0.71 -8.52
N GLY A 39 -8.72 -1.96 -8.15
CA GLY A 39 -9.02 -2.47 -6.82
C GLY A 39 -8.16 -1.82 -5.74
N LEU A 40 -6.87 -1.54 -6.04
CA LEU A 40 -6.03 -0.75 -5.14
C LEU A 40 -6.68 0.60 -4.82
N PHE A 41 -7.09 1.37 -5.83
CA PHE A 41 -7.68 2.69 -5.60
C PHE A 41 -9.04 2.60 -4.89
N ARG A 42 -9.89 1.63 -5.26
CA ARG A 42 -11.18 1.39 -4.57
C ARG A 42 -10.98 1.07 -3.09
N SER A 43 -10.07 0.16 -2.76
CA SER A 43 -9.79 -0.24 -1.38
C SER A 43 -9.15 0.87 -0.56
N LEU A 44 -8.16 1.58 -1.11
CA LEU A 44 -7.52 2.68 -0.40
C LEU A 44 -8.51 3.82 -0.14
N LEU A 45 -9.32 4.20 -1.12
CA LEU A 45 -10.35 5.22 -0.93
C LEU A 45 -11.36 4.81 0.12
N HIS A 46 -11.90 3.59 0.05
CA HIS A 46 -12.83 3.10 1.06
C HIS A 46 -12.27 3.24 2.48
N GLN A 47 -11.05 2.76 2.71
CA GLN A 47 -10.41 2.80 4.03
C GLN A 47 -10.07 4.21 4.51
N ILE A 48 -9.68 5.12 3.60
CA ILE A 48 -9.35 6.51 3.95
C ILE A 48 -10.63 7.32 4.21
N LEU A 49 -11.64 7.18 3.35
CA LEU A 49 -12.90 7.92 3.43
C LEU A 49 -13.69 7.55 4.69
N ASP A 50 -13.69 6.27 5.07
CA ASP A 50 -14.33 5.78 6.30
C ASP A 50 -13.78 6.47 7.56
N GLN A 51 -12.51 6.89 7.53
CA GLN A 51 -11.85 7.53 8.66
C GLN A 51 -11.85 9.07 8.60
N ILE A 52 -12.25 9.66 7.46
CA ILE A 52 -12.20 11.11 7.18
C ILE A 52 -13.57 11.61 6.66
N PRO A 53 -14.46 12.07 7.57
CA PRO A 53 -15.85 12.42 7.22
C PRO A 53 -16.00 13.47 6.13
N HIS A 54 -15.14 14.50 6.09
CA HIS A 54 -15.26 15.57 5.10
C HIS A 54 -14.97 15.07 3.68
N LEU A 55 -14.00 14.17 3.51
CA LEU A 55 -13.71 13.57 2.21
C LEU A 55 -14.83 12.61 1.78
N LEU A 56 -15.44 11.91 2.74
CA LEU A 56 -16.58 11.03 2.46
C LEU A 56 -17.76 11.83 1.91
N SER A 57 -18.02 13.02 2.48
CA SER A 57 -19.05 13.93 1.97
C SER A 57 -18.77 14.38 0.53
N ASP A 58 -17.54 14.82 0.24
CA ASP A 58 -17.10 15.19 -1.11
C ASP A 58 -17.33 14.03 -2.11
N PHE A 59 -16.89 12.82 -1.74
CA PHE A 59 -17.03 11.64 -2.61
C PHE A 59 -18.49 11.25 -2.81
N SER A 60 -19.30 11.30 -1.75
CA SER A 60 -20.72 10.94 -1.78
C SER A 60 -21.53 11.89 -2.66
N SER A 61 -21.17 13.18 -2.69
CA SER A 61 -21.78 14.16 -3.59
C SER A 61 -21.54 13.81 -5.05
N ILE A 62 -20.30 13.45 -5.41
CA ILE A 62 -19.95 13.02 -6.77
C ILE A 62 -20.69 11.73 -7.13
N PHE A 63 -20.69 10.74 -6.23
CA PHE A 63 -21.39 9.48 -6.42
C PHE A 63 -22.90 9.68 -6.65
N LYS A 64 -23.55 10.48 -5.80
CA LYS A 64 -24.99 10.78 -5.92
C LYS A 64 -25.31 11.46 -7.25
N LYS A 65 -24.51 12.45 -7.65
CA LYS A 65 -24.68 13.11 -8.95
C LYS A 65 -24.59 12.12 -10.11
N ARG A 66 -23.63 11.19 -10.10
CA ARG A 66 -23.55 10.16 -11.15
C ARG A 66 -24.72 9.20 -11.12
N CYS A 67 -25.20 8.83 -9.95
CA CYS A 67 -26.42 8.02 -9.83
C CYS A 67 -27.64 8.72 -10.47
N GLU A 68 -27.73 10.05 -10.33
CA GLU A 68 -28.81 10.84 -10.93
C GLU A 68 -28.65 11.00 -12.45
N THR A 69 -27.42 11.19 -12.96
CA THR A 69 -27.18 11.46 -14.39
C THR A 69 -27.00 10.21 -15.24
N GLU A 70 -26.35 9.18 -14.70
CA GLU A 70 -25.94 7.96 -15.43
C GLU A 70 -26.72 6.72 -14.95
N GLY A 71 -27.44 6.83 -13.83
CA GLY A 71 -28.29 5.78 -13.29
C GLY A 71 -27.54 4.80 -12.37
N GLU A 72 -27.93 3.52 -12.36
CA GLU A 72 -27.47 2.59 -11.34
C GLU A 72 -25.98 2.20 -11.48
N PRO A 73 -25.15 2.37 -10.43
CA PRO A 73 -23.75 1.99 -10.44
C PRO A 73 -23.58 0.46 -10.58
N GLY A 74 -22.57 0.01 -11.30
CA GLY A 74 -22.30 -1.41 -11.57
C GLY A 74 -23.21 -2.04 -12.63
N LYS A 75 -24.18 -1.27 -13.16
CA LYS A 75 -25.00 -1.69 -14.32
C LYS A 75 -24.87 -0.71 -15.48
N LYS A 76 -25.12 0.58 -15.21
CA LYS A 76 -25.11 1.62 -16.23
C LYS A 76 -23.78 2.36 -16.31
N TRP A 77 -23.04 2.40 -15.21
CA TRP A 77 -21.73 3.02 -15.15
C TRP A 77 -20.85 2.37 -14.09
N GLU A 78 -19.55 2.48 -14.26
CA GLU A 78 -18.55 2.07 -13.28
C GLU A 78 -17.47 3.14 -13.12
N TRP A 79 -16.86 3.19 -11.95
CA TRP A 79 -15.71 4.05 -11.70
C TRP A 79 -14.51 3.63 -12.53
N HIS A 80 -13.96 4.56 -13.31
CA HIS A 80 -12.70 4.37 -14.01
C HIS A 80 -11.51 4.60 -13.07
N VAL A 81 -10.41 3.87 -13.29
CA VAL A 81 -9.19 3.96 -12.47
C VAL A 81 -8.65 5.38 -12.38
N THR A 82 -8.67 6.13 -13.49
CA THR A 82 -8.20 7.52 -13.55
C THR A 82 -9.01 8.45 -12.66
N GLU A 83 -10.31 8.22 -12.53
CA GLU A 83 -11.18 9.05 -11.69
C GLU A 83 -10.84 8.88 -10.22
N LEU A 84 -10.72 7.62 -9.78
CA LEU A 84 -10.35 7.29 -8.40
C LEU A 84 -8.93 7.78 -8.08
N ARG A 85 -8.00 7.60 -9.02
CA ARG A 85 -6.62 8.11 -8.94
C ARG A 85 -6.59 9.64 -8.78
N ASN A 86 -7.39 10.36 -9.56
CA ASN A 86 -7.48 11.82 -9.49
C ASN A 86 -8.11 12.29 -8.18
N PHE A 87 -9.22 11.65 -7.77
CA PHE A 87 -9.87 11.97 -6.51
C PHE A 87 -8.91 11.75 -5.33
N LEU A 88 -8.23 10.61 -5.25
CA LEU A 88 -7.24 10.33 -4.21
C LEU A 88 -6.12 11.39 -4.22
N GLY A 89 -5.62 11.73 -5.42
CA GLY A 89 -4.54 12.70 -5.59
C GLY A 89 -4.89 14.13 -5.18
N ASN A 90 -6.18 14.50 -5.24
CA ASN A 90 -6.69 15.80 -4.79
C ASN A 90 -7.10 15.80 -3.31
N SER A 91 -7.47 14.64 -2.78
CA SER A 91 -7.97 14.49 -1.41
C SER A 91 -6.85 14.35 -0.39
N ILE A 92 -5.78 13.59 -0.71
CA ILE A 92 -4.65 13.38 0.20
C ILE A 92 -3.96 14.70 0.61
N PRO A 93 -3.64 15.64 -0.30
CA PRO A 93 -3.03 16.93 0.10
C PRO A 93 -3.93 17.82 0.96
N ARG A 94 -5.25 17.67 0.87
CA ARG A 94 -6.20 18.38 1.73
C ARG A 94 -6.26 17.74 3.12
N ALA A 95 -6.34 16.41 3.16
CA ALA A 95 -6.39 15.66 4.40
C ALA A 95 -5.07 15.72 5.20
N SER A 96 -3.91 15.76 4.54
CA SER A 96 -2.59 15.80 5.19
C SER A 96 -2.38 17.02 6.10
N LYS A 97 -3.16 18.08 5.91
CA LYS A 97 -3.17 19.27 6.78
C LYS A 97 -3.63 18.93 8.20
N ALA A 98 -4.60 18.03 8.34
CA ALA A 98 -5.21 17.66 9.62
C ALA A 98 -4.87 16.24 10.08
N TYR A 99 -4.47 15.36 9.17
CA TYR A 99 -4.24 13.94 9.42
C TYR A 99 -2.84 13.53 9.00
N SER A 100 -2.27 12.53 9.69
CA SER A 100 -1.10 11.81 9.19
C SER A 100 -1.61 10.57 8.47
N ILE A 101 -1.21 10.35 7.21
CA ILE A 101 -1.73 9.27 6.36
C ILE A 101 -0.60 8.29 6.09
N ARG A 102 -0.85 7.00 6.34
CA ARG A 102 0.09 5.93 6.02
C ARG A 102 -0.54 4.90 5.10
N ILE A 103 0.10 4.65 3.97
CA ILE A 103 -0.35 3.73 2.95
C ILE A 103 0.64 2.57 2.84
N TYR A 104 0.11 1.36 2.84
CA TYR A 104 0.86 0.12 2.75
C TYR A 104 0.40 -0.66 1.52
N VAL A 105 1.31 -1.00 0.63
CA VAL A 105 1.01 -1.77 -0.58
C VAL A 105 1.93 -3.00 -0.61
N ASP A 106 1.33 -4.18 -0.50
CA ASP A 106 2.07 -5.45 -0.49
C ASP A 106 1.99 -6.14 -1.86
N ALA A 107 3.02 -6.94 -2.17
CA ALA A 107 3.12 -7.75 -3.38
C ALA A 107 2.97 -6.95 -4.70
N LEU A 108 3.55 -5.75 -4.76
CA LEU A 108 3.41 -4.85 -5.92
C LEU A 108 3.84 -5.50 -7.25
N ASP A 109 4.76 -6.47 -7.23
CA ASP A 109 5.18 -7.24 -8.41
C ASP A 109 4.04 -8.07 -9.05
N GLU A 110 3.00 -8.42 -8.28
CA GLU A 110 1.90 -9.26 -8.74
C GLU A 110 0.88 -8.53 -9.64
N CYS A 111 0.97 -7.19 -9.79
CA CYS A 111 0.10 -6.40 -10.67
C CYS A 111 0.67 -6.16 -12.08
N GLY A 112 1.89 -6.65 -12.34
CA GLY A 112 2.60 -6.47 -13.61
C GLY A 112 3.53 -5.25 -13.60
N GLU A 113 4.62 -5.34 -14.37
CA GLU A 113 5.74 -4.38 -14.35
C GLU A 113 5.33 -2.95 -14.70
N GLU A 114 4.56 -2.77 -15.77
CA GLU A 114 4.12 -1.45 -16.23
C GLU A 114 3.20 -0.77 -15.20
N VAL A 115 2.25 -1.54 -14.65
CA VAL A 115 1.30 -1.07 -13.63
C VAL A 115 2.05 -0.72 -12.35
N ALA A 116 2.98 -1.58 -11.90
CA ALA A 116 3.81 -1.32 -10.73
C ALA A 116 4.60 -0.02 -10.87
N ARG A 117 5.23 0.22 -12.05
CA ARG A 117 5.96 1.46 -12.33
C ARG A 117 5.06 2.69 -12.34
N ASP A 118 3.88 2.64 -12.98
CA ASP A 118 2.94 3.78 -12.97
C ASP A 118 2.43 4.08 -11.56
N LEU A 119 2.16 3.05 -10.75
CA LEU A 119 1.72 3.22 -9.36
C LEU A 119 2.81 3.89 -8.52
N VAL A 120 4.06 3.44 -8.63
CA VAL A 120 5.17 4.07 -7.89
C VAL A 120 5.38 5.51 -8.33
N ALA A 121 5.39 5.78 -9.65
CA ALA A 121 5.52 7.13 -10.18
C ALA A 121 4.37 8.05 -9.72
N TYR A 122 3.14 7.52 -9.69
CA TYR A 122 1.98 8.22 -9.16
C TYR A 122 2.18 8.62 -7.69
N PHE A 123 2.54 7.67 -6.84
CA PHE A 123 2.68 7.90 -5.41
C PHE A 123 3.87 8.80 -5.09
N GLN A 124 4.97 8.70 -5.83
CA GLN A 124 6.09 9.64 -5.75
C GLN A 124 5.66 11.07 -6.07
N ARG A 125 4.94 11.26 -7.18
CA ARG A 125 4.38 12.58 -7.54
C ARG A 125 3.38 13.08 -6.52
N LEU A 126 2.67 12.19 -5.83
CA LEU A 126 1.75 12.56 -4.76
C LEU A 126 2.52 13.03 -3.52
N THR A 127 3.57 12.30 -3.12
CA THR A 127 4.44 12.70 -2.01
C THR A 127 5.17 14.01 -2.28
N SER A 128 5.60 14.27 -3.52
CA SER A 128 6.32 15.50 -3.87
C SER A 128 5.45 16.76 -3.84
N LYS A 129 4.12 16.62 -3.88
CA LYS A 129 3.17 17.74 -3.73
C LYS A 129 3.03 18.21 -2.28
N LEU A 130 3.54 17.45 -1.33
CA LEU A 130 3.42 17.73 0.10
C LEU A 130 4.69 18.42 0.60
N PRO A 131 4.55 19.37 1.55
CA PRO A 131 5.71 20.05 2.12
C PRO A 131 6.60 19.05 2.89
N LEU A 132 7.92 19.13 2.64
CA LEU A 132 8.94 18.28 3.28
C LEU A 132 9.07 18.52 4.80
N THR A 133 8.53 19.62 5.30
CA THR A 133 8.68 20.06 6.70
C THR A 133 7.86 19.25 7.69
N GLU A 134 6.81 18.55 7.24
CA GLU A 134 6.05 17.62 8.06
C GLU A 134 5.76 16.33 7.29
N THR A 135 6.21 15.18 7.81
CA THR A 135 5.93 13.87 7.22
C THR A 135 4.47 13.48 7.47
N THR A 136 3.57 14.05 6.67
CA THR A 136 2.12 13.88 6.77
C THR A 136 1.59 12.75 5.88
N LEU A 137 2.38 12.29 4.90
CA LEU A 137 2.11 11.12 4.08
C LEU A 137 3.33 10.20 4.11
N SER A 138 3.12 8.93 4.42
CA SER A 138 4.14 7.89 4.33
C SER A 138 3.59 6.71 3.54
N ILE A 139 4.37 6.22 2.58
CA ILE A 139 3.96 5.12 1.71
C ILE A 139 5.04 4.06 1.76
N CYS A 140 4.62 2.80 1.94
CA CYS A 140 5.51 1.65 1.99
C CYS A 140 5.04 0.62 0.97
N PHE A 141 5.95 0.24 0.08
CA PHE A 141 5.77 -0.82 -0.90
C PHE A 141 6.62 -2.02 -0.50
N SER A 142 6.11 -3.23 -0.72
CA SER A 142 6.93 -4.44 -0.84
C SER A 142 6.70 -5.06 -2.21
N CYS A 143 7.77 -5.70 -2.70
CA CYS A 143 7.77 -6.49 -3.91
C CYS A 143 8.84 -7.57 -3.80
N ARG A 144 8.74 -8.60 -4.64
CA ARG A 144 9.81 -9.58 -4.83
C ARG A 144 10.91 -9.02 -5.74
N HIS A 145 12.03 -9.75 -5.79
CA HIS A 145 13.11 -9.47 -6.71
C HIS A 145 12.60 -9.60 -8.15
N PHE A 146 12.38 -8.45 -8.79
CA PHE A 146 11.99 -8.21 -10.19
C PHE A 146 10.49 -7.85 -10.41
N PRO A 147 10.19 -6.72 -11.08
CA PRO A 147 11.10 -5.63 -11.44
C PRO A 147 11.39 -4.74 -10.22
N ILE A 148 12.66 -4.40 -10.01
CA ILE A 148 13.05 -3.40 -9.01
C ILE A 148 12.55 -2.05 -9.51
N VAL A 149 11.42 -1.59 -8.98
CA VAL A 149 10.96 -0.22 -9.24
C VAL A 149 11.82 0.69 -8.38
N ALA A 150 12.90 1.22 -8.97
CA ALA A 150 13.79 2.14 -8.29
C ALA A 150 12.99 3.34 -7.77
N LEU A 151 12.97 3.53 -6.46
CA LEU A 151 12.40 4.71 -5.85
C LEU A 151 13.33 5.89 -6.12
N ALA A 152 12.86 6.93 -6.81
CA ALA A 152 13.64 8.15 -7.03
C ALA A 152 14.01 8.81 -5.69
N HIS A 153 13.12 8.69 -4.70
CA HIS A 153 13.30 9.14 -3.32
C HIS A 153 12.65 8.12 -2.38
N GLY A 154 13.37 7.69 -1.33
CA GLY A 154 12.86 6.75 -0.32
C GLY A 154 13.92 5.80 0.21
N LEU A 155 13.57 5.08 1.29
CA LEU A 155 14.41 4.02 1.84
C LEU A 155 14.01 2.68 1.20
N THR A 156 14.97 1.99 0.62
CA THR A 156 14.80 0.60 0.14
C THR A 156 15.48 -0.33 1.12
N ILE A 157 14.75 -1.33 1.60
CA ILE A 157 15.26 -2.36 2.51
C ILE A 157 15.23 -3.69 1.77
N SER A 158 16.40 -4.24 1.47
CA SER A 158 16.54 -5.58 0.90
C SER A 158 16.65 -6.59 2.05
N VAL A 159 15.58 -7.34 2.30
CA VAL A 159 15.50 -8.31 3.42
C VAL A 159 16.59 -9.39 3.34
N GLU A 160 17.02 -9.75 2.12
CA GLU A 160 18.09 -10.72 1.86
C GLU A 160 19.47 -10.29 2.38
N ASN A 161 19.74 -8.99 2.53
CA ASN A 161 21.01 -8.51 3.05
C ASN A 161 21.09 -8.59 4.58
N GLU A 162 19.94 -8.75 5.24
CA GLU A 162 19.83 -8.71 6.71
C GLU A 162 19.61 -10.10 7.34
N ASN A 163 19.43 -11.15 6.55
CA ASN A 163 19.08 -12.48 7.04
C ASN A 163 20.26 -13.48 7.08
N HIS A 164 21.45 -13.08 6.63
CA HIS A 164 22.59 -13.98 6.47
C HIS A 164 23.00 -14.68 7.78
N ARG A 165 22.94 -13.95 8.90
CA ARG A 165 23.30 -14.49 10.23
C ARG A 165 22.27 -15.50 10.75
N ASP A 166 21.00 -15.27 10.48
CA ASP A 166 19.92 -16.17 10.89
C ASP A 166 19.94 -17.46 10.07
N ILE A 167 20.17 -17.36 8.75
CA ILE A 167 20.36 -18.51 7.86
C ILE A 167 21.55 -19.34 8.34
N ALA A 168 22.69 -18.71 8.62
CA ALA A 168 23.88 -19.42 9.11
C ALA A 168 23.61 -20.15 10.43
N THR A 169 22.89 -19.51 11.35
CA THR A 169 22.51 -20.08 12.65
C THR A 169 21.57 -21.27 12.48
N TYR A 170 20.55 -21.15 11.62
CA TYR A 170 19.60 -22.22 11.32
C TYR A 170 20.29 -23.43 10.68
N VAL A 171 21.13 -23.20 9.67
CA VAL A 171 21.89 -24.27 8.98
C VAL A 171 22.83 -24.99 9.95
N GLN A 172 23.55 -24.25 10.80
CA GLN A 172 24.39 -24.88 11.84
C GLN A 172 23.58 -25.68 12.86
N GLY A 173 22.39 -25.22 13.23
CA GLY A 173 21.48 -25.93 14.14
C GLY A 173 20.99 -27.25 13.55
N GLU A 174 20.54 -27.24 12.29
CA GLU A 174 20.07 -28.44 11.60
C GLU A 174 21.21 -29.43 11.31
N LEU A 175 22.39 -28.95 10.94
CA LEU A 175 23.59 -29.81 10.77
C LEU A 175 23.94 -30.54 12.07
N LYS A 176 23.92 -29.84 13.22
CA LYS A 176 24.17 -30.48 14.53
C LYS A 176 23.11 -31.53 14.88
N ARG A 177 21.84 -31.27 14.58
CA ARG A 177 20.75 -32.24 14.77
C ARG A 177 20.92 -33.46 13.87
N GLY A 178 21.22 -33.27 12.59
CA GLY A 178 21.40 -34.35 11.62
C GLY A 178 22.66 -35.20 11.87
N ILE A 179 23.71 -34.63 12.47
CA ILE A 179 24.90 -35.39 12.90
C ILE A 179 24.60 -36.21 14.16
N SER A 180 23.83 -35.66 15.11
CA SER A 180 23.42 -36.37 16.34
C SER A 180 22.56 -37.62 16.04
N ASP A 181 21.74 -37.58 14.99
CA ASP A 181 20.89 -38.71 14.56
C ASP A 181 21.68 -39.85 13.89
N LYS A 182 22.88 -39.58 13.34
CA LYS A 182 23.75 -40.60 12.74
C LYS A 182 24.65 -41.32 13.73
N SER A 183 24.74 -40.83 14.97
CA SER A 183 25.51 -41.45 16.07
C SER A 183 24.72 -42.46 16.91
N LYS A 184 23.51 -42.84 16.49
CA LYS A 184 22.62 -43.82 17.17
C LYS A 184 22.40 -45.14 16.41
N VAL A 185 23.18 -45.42 15.37
CA VAL A 185 23.15 -46.71 14.65
C VAL A 185 24.39 -47.52 14.99
#